data_AF-A0A6V7XRB6-F1
#
_entry.id   AF-A0A6V7XRB6-F1
#
_cell.length_a   1.000
_cell.length_b   1.000
_cell.length_c   1.000
_cell.angle_alpha   90.00
_cell.angle_beta   90.00
_cell.angle_gamma   90.00
#
_symmetry.space_group_name_H-M   'P 1'
#
loop_
_entity.id
_entity.type
_entity.pdbx_description
1 polymer ?
#
loop_
_entity_poly.entity_id
_entity_poly.type
_entity_poly.pdbx_seq_one_letter_code
_entity_poly.pdbx_strand_id
1 'polypeptide(L)'
;MPMSLASLVPSFDLEVQDKPFFPHMANRPENYGKEIYPTKTDYLANGMMPEKRKMFDLWYEHQKNTPFLLDEALASYCTNDVEILMAALIAFRKEFFEVTKRNNGERAASSKTS
;
A
#
# COMPACT_ATOMS: atom_id res chain seq x y z
N MET A 1 0.71 4.74 13.66
CA MET A 1 1.24 3.41 13.33
C MET A 1 2.49 3.58 12.50
N PRO A 2 3.68 3.20 13.00
CA PRO A 2 4.91 3.25 12.21
C PRO A 2 5.09 1.94 11.43
N MET A 3 4.44 1.81 10.27
CA MET A 3 4.58 0.66 9.38
C MET A 3 4.43 1.06 7.91
N SER A 4 4.83 0.18 7.00
CA SER A 4 4.72 0.44 5.56
C SER A 4 3.26 0.40 5.08
N LEU A 5 2.95 1.17 4.03
CA LEU A 5 1.61 1.19 3.43
C LEU A 5 1.17 -0.20 2.95
N ALA A 6 2.09 -0.97 2.35
CA ALA A 6 1.81 -2.33 1.92
C ALA A 6 1.47 -3.28 3.08
N SER A 7 2.03 -3.03 4.26
CA SER A 7 1.76 -3.84 5.45
C SER A 7 0.39 -3.53 6.09
N LEU A 8 -0.23 -2.37 5.80
CA LEU A 8 -1.54 -2.02 6.37
C LEU A 8 -2.66 -2.95 5.86
N VAL A 9 -2.56 -3.40 4.62
CA VAL A 9 -3.53 -4.29 3.98
C VAL A 9 -3.70 -5.60 4.76
N PRO A 10 -2.64 -6.42 4.96
CA PRO A 10 -2.77 -7.66 5.72
C PRO A 10 -3.00 -7.41 7.23
N SER A 11 -2.56 -6.28 7.78
CA SER A 11 -2.73 -6.01 9.22
C SER A 11 -4.16 -5.66 9.62
N PHE A 12 -4.95 -5.09 8.71
CA PHE A 12 -6.36 -4.75 8.95
C PHE A 12 -7.34 -5.57 8.11
N ASP A 13 -6.84 -6.61 7.44
CA ASP A 13 -7.63 -7.48 6.55
C ASP A 13 -8.44 -6.66 5.51
N LEU A 14 -7.76 -5.71 4.86
CA LEU A 14 -8.42 -4.79 3.92
C LEU A 14 -8.58 -5.44 2.56
N GLU A 15 -9.80 -5.40 2.01
CA GLU A 15 -10.06 -5.77 0.62
C GLU A 15 -9.60 -4.64 -0.31
N VAL A 16 -8.35 -4.70 -0.77
CA VAL A 16 -7.80 -3.78 -1.78
C VAL A 16 -7.08 -4.54 -2.88
N GLN A 17 -7.06 -3.98 -4.09
CA GLN A 17 -6.33 -4.58 -5.19
C GLN A 17 -4.83 -4.59 -4.93
N ASP A 18 -4.22 -5.73 -5.23
CA ASP A 18 -2.78 -5.93 -5.06
C ASP A 18 -2.00 -5.00 -5.99
N LYS A 19 -0.95 -4.36 -5.48
CA LYS A 19 -0.24 -3.30 -6.22
C LYS A 19 0.73 -3.90 -7.24
N PRO A 20 0.64 -3.53 -8.53
CA PRO A 20 1.75 -3.75 -9.45
C PRO A 20 2.96 -2.88 -9.04
N PHE A 21 4.15 -3.26 -9.52
CA PHE A 21 5.36 -2.49 -9.26
C PHE A 21 5.31 -1.13 -9.99
N PHE A 22 5.77 -0.07 -9.32
CA PHE A 22 5.82 1.30 -9.88
C PHE A 22 7.27 1.74 -10.16
N PRO A 23 7.57 2.38 -11.32
CA PRO A 23 8.93 2.81 -11.67
C PRO A 23 9.24 4.18 -11.04
N HIS A 24 9.66 4.19 -9.78
CA HIS A 24 9.85 5.41 -8.99
C HIS A 24 10.86 6.38 -9.62
N MET A 25 11.95 5.88 -10.22
CA MET A 25 12.98 6.76 -10.81
C MET A 25 12.58 7.28 -12.20
N ALA A 26 11.50 6.75 -12.79
CA ALA A 26 10.94 7.25 -14.03
C ALA A 26 10.04 8.47 -13.81
N ASN A 27 9.68 8.80 -12.57
CA ASN A 27 8.91 9.98 -12.21
C ASN A 27 9.72 11.26 -12.38
N ARG A 28 9.86 11.71 -13.64
CA ARG A 28 10.63 12.90 -14.01
C ARG A 28 9.82 13.74 -15.01
N PRO A 29 9.93 15.08 -14.96
CA PRO A 29 9.18 15.95 -15.87
C PRO A 29 9.35 15.63 -17.35
N GLU A 30 10.50 15.12 -17.74
CA GLU A 30 10.80 14.80 -19.14
C GLU A 30 9.98 13.61 -19.68
N ASN A 31 9.43 12.80 -18.78
CA ASN A 31 8.65 11.61 -19.08
C ASN A 31 7.13 11.84 -19.04
N TYR A 32 6.65 12.98 -18.52
CA TYR A 32 5.22 13.30 -18.47
C TYR A 32 4.64 13.47 -19.88
N GLY A 33 3.41 12.99 -20.08
CA GLY A 33 2.73 12.99 -21.37
C GLY A 33 3.35 12.08 -22.44
N LYS A 34 4.25 11.16 -22.08
CA LYS A 34 4.93 10.25 -23.01
C LYS A 34 4.77 8.80 -22.60
N GLU A 35 4.73 7.93 -23.60
CA GLU A 35 4.96 6.50 -23.40
C GLU A 35 6.44 6.26 -23.13
N ILE A 36 6.72 5.54 -22.04
CA ILE A 36 8.07 5.14 -21.67
C ILE A 36 8.17 3.62 -21.49
N TYR A 37 9.39 3.10 -21.49
CA TYR A 37 9.71 1.71 -21.23
C TYR A 37 10.67 1.66 -20.03
N PRO A 38 10.14 1.67 -18.79
CA PRO A 38 10.98 1.78 -17.61
C PRO A 38 11.89 0.56 -17.47
N THR A 39 13.13 0.82 -17.08
CA THR A 39 14.14 -0.22 -16.85
C THR A 39 14.00 -0.82 -15.45
N LYS A 40 14.63 -1.97 -15.17
CA LYS A 40 14.68 -2.54 -13.81
C LYS A 40 15.23 -1.56 -12.76
N THR A 41 16.15 -0.68 -13.16
CA THR A 41 16.70 0.37 -12.29
C THR A 41 15.63 1.39 -11.89
N ASP A 42 14.69 1.68 -12.79
CA ASP A 42 13.61 2.64 -12.52
C ASP A 42 12.66 2.16 -11.41
N TYR A 43 12.53 0.85 -11.24
CA TYR A 43 11.80 0.20 -10.16
C TYR A 43 12.61 0.02 -8.88
N LEU A 44 13.85 0.52 -8.82
CA LEU A 44 14.77 0.28 -7.69
C LEU A 44 15.01 -1.21 -7.42
N ALA A 45 15.00 -2.05 -8.46
CA ALA A 45 15.07 -3.50 -8.31
C ALA A 45 16.27 -3.96 -7.46
N ASN A 46 17.41 -3.26 -7.55
CA ASN A 46 18.63 -3.62 -6.81
C ASN A 46 18.51 -3.45 -5.30
N GLY A 47 17.57 -2.64 -4.82
CA GLY A 47 17.28 -2.47 -3.39
C GLY A 47 16.21 -3.41 -2.85
N MET A 48 15.60 -4.26 -3.71
CA MET A 48 14.54 -5.17 -3.28
C MET A 48 15.11 -6.36 -2.49
N MET A 49 14.36 -6.80 -1.48
CA MET A 49 14.65 -8.07 -0.79
C MET A 49 14.53 -9.26 -1.75
N PRO A 50 15.28 -10.36 -1.53
CA PRO A 50 15.36 -11.47 -2.47
C PRO A 50 14.02 -12.05 -2.93
N GLU A 51 13.05 -12.19 -2.02
CA GLU A 51 11.71 -12.70 -2.34
C GLU A 51 10.93 -11.73 -3.24
N LYS A 52 10.88 -10.45 -2.86
CA LYS A 52 10.25 -9.40 -3.66
C LYS A 52 10.93 -9.24 -5.02
N ARG A 53 12.26 -9.40 -5.08
CA ARG A 53 13.04 -9.33 -6.32
C ARG A 53 12.66 -10.44 -7.29
N LYS A 54 12.46 -11.68 -6.83
CA LYS A 54 12.00 -12.79 -7.67
C LYS A 54 10.62 -12.51 -8.28
N MET A 55 9.68 -12.04 -7.47
CA MET A 55 8.34 -11.66 -7.96
C MET A 55 8.42 -10.52 -8.98
N PHE A 56 9.26 -9.51 -8.70
CA PHE A 56 9.51 -8.40 -9.61
C PHE A 56 10.08 -8.86 -10.95
N ASP A 57 11.12 -9.71 -10.94
CA ASP A 57 11.77 -10.15 -12.17
C ASP A 57 10.80 -10.92 -13.08
N LEU A 58 9.96 -11.80 -12.51
CA LEU A 58 8.91 -12.50 -13.27
C LEU A 58 7.91 -11.52 -13.88
N TRP A 59 7.36 -10.60 -13.07
CA TRP A 59 6.43 -9.59 -13.54
C TRP A 59 7.04 -8.69 -14.63
N TYR A 60 8.30 -8.28 -14.46
CA TYR A 60 8.99 -7.38 -15.38
C TYR A 60 9.22 -8.03 -16.74
N GLU A 61 9.51 -9.33 -16.82
CA GLU A 61 9.68 -10.01 -18.10
C GLU A 61 8.40 -9.96 -18.96
N HIS A 62 7.23 -9.98 -18.33
CA HIS A 62 5.95 -9.80 -19.00
C HIS A 62 5.67 -8.33 -19.36
N GLN A 63 6.09 -7.39 -18.51
CA GLN A 63 5.74 -5.98 -18.66
C GLN A 63 6.71 -5.16 -19.53
N LYS A 64 7.99 -5.56 -19.63
CA LYS A 64 9.08 -4.74 -20.19
C LYS A 64 8.89 -4.23 -21.62
N ASN A 65 8.03 -4.88 -22.41
CA ASN A 65 7.74 -4.50 -23.80
C ASN A 65 6.39 -3.78 -23.97
N THR A 66 5.71 -3.49 -22.86
CA THR A 66 4.43 -2.77 -22.86
C THR A 66 4.71 -1.29 -22.60
N PRO A 67 4.13 -0.36 -23.39
CA PRO A 67 4.28 1.06 -23.12
C PRO A 67 3.69 1.40 -21.75
N PHE A 68 4.41 2.23 -21.00
CA PHE A 68 3.99 2.71 -19.69
C PHE A 68 3.62 4.18 -19.76
N LEU A 69 2.37 4.51 -19.45
CA LEU A 69 1.87 5.87 -19.34
C LEU A 69 2.01 6.34 -17.89
N LEU A 70 3.02 7.17 -17.64
CA LEU A 70 3.37 7.59 -16.28
C LEU A 70 2.26 8.38 -15.61
N ASP A 71 1.56 9.24 -16.34
CA ASP A 71 0.54 10.14 -15.77
C ASP A 71 -0.67 9.35 -15.23
N GLU A 72 -1.15 8.39 -16.02
CA GLU A 72 -2.26 7.50 -15.63
C GLU A 72 -1.86 6.59 -14.46
N ALA A 73 -0.67 6.00 -14.55
CA ALA A 73 -0.16 5.12 -13.51
C ALA A 73 0.07 5.87 -12.19
N LEU A 74 0.56 7.11 -12.25
CA LEU A 74 0.79 7.94 -11.07
C LEU A 74 -0.55 8.32 -10.41
N ALA A 75 -1.54 8.75 -11.20
CA ALA A 75 -2.88 9.07 -10.69
C ALA A 75 -3.54 7.85 -10.03
N SER A 76 -3.48 6.68 -10.68
CA SER A 76 -4.01 5.43 -10.15
C SER A 76 -3.29 5.02 -8.86
N TYR A 77 -1.95 5.12 -8.84
CA TYR A 77 -1.13 4.75 -7.69
C TYR A 77 -1.44 5.63 -6.48
N CYS A 78 -1.47 6.95 -6.66
CA CYS A 78 -1.77 7.90 -5.58
C CYS A 78 -3.19 7.73 -5.04
N THR A 79 -4.17 7.49 -5.92
CA THR A 79 -5.57 7.28 -5.49
C THR A 79 -5.68 6.03 -4.61
N ASN A 80 -5.10 4.91 -5.05
CA ASN A 80 -5.10 3.66 -4.29
C ASN A 80 -4.36 3.81 -2.94
N ASP A 81 -3.25 4.55 -2.89
CA ASP A 81 -2.53 4.81 -1.64
C ASP A 81 -3.41 5.52 -0.61
N VAL A 82 -4.16 6.53 -1.04
CA VAL A 82 -5.08 7.29 -0.18
C VAL A 82 -6.24 6.40 0.28
N GLU A 83 -6.77 5.54 -0.59
CA GLU A 83 -7.83 4.59 -0.23
C GLU A 83 -7.36 3.61 0.84
N ILE A 84 -6.17 3.02 0.70
CA ILE A 84 -5.59 2.12 1.70
C ILE A 84 -5.39 2.85 3.04
N LEU A 85 -4.82 4.06 3.01
CA LEU A 85 -4.61 4.86 4.23
C LEU A 85 -5.93 5.16 4.94
N MET A 86 -6.95 5.53 4.19
CA MET A 86 -8.28 5.84 4.73
C MET A 86 -8.95 4.58 5.31
N ALA A 87 -8.91 3.46 4.60
CA ALA A 87 -9.47 2.20 5.05
C ALA A 87 -8.78 1.71 6.33
N ALA A 88 -7.46 1.76 6.38
CA ALA A 88 -6.68 1.42 7.58
C ALA A 88 -7.00 2.34 8.76
N LEU A 89 -7.15 3.65 8.52
CA LEU A 89 -7.52 4.61 9.56
C LEU A 89 -8.92 4.33 10.14
N ILE A 90 -9.88 4.00 9.27
CA ILE A 90 -11.24 3.61 9.68
C ILE A 90 -11.21 2.33 10.50
N ALA A 91 -10.46 1.31 10.08
CA ALA A 91 -10.31 0.04 10.79
C ALA A 91 -9.69 0.25 12.17
N PHE A 92 -8.55 0.94 12.24
CA PHE A 92 -7.88 1.30 13.49
C PHE A 92 -8.82 2.06 14.44
N ARG A 93 -9.57 3.04 13.93
CA ARG A 93 -10.52 3.81 14.72
C ARG A 93 -11.60 2.92 15.33
N LYS A 94 -12.17 1.99 14.55
CA LYS A 94 -13.20 1.05 15.03
C LYS A 94 -12.65 0.19 16.18
N GLU A 95 -11.49 -0.45 15.98
CA GLU A 95 -10.86 -1.28 17.02
C GLU A 95 -10.58 -0.49 18.29
N PHE A 96 -10.04 0.72 18.16
CA PHE A 96 -9.74 1.58 19.31
C PHE A 96 -10.99 1.93 20.12
N PHE A 97 -12.11 2.25 19.46
CA PHE A 97 -13.37 2.51 20.15
C PHE A 97 -13.97 1.27 20.80
N GLU A 98 -13.84 0.08 20.19
CA GLU A 98 -14.35 -1.16 20.78
C GLU A 98 -13.55 -1.57 22.02
N VAL A 99 -12.22 -1.45 21.99
CA VAL A 99 -11.36 -1.70 23.16
C VAL A 99 -11.68 -0.73 24.30
N THR A 100 -11.86 0.57 23.99
CA THR A 100 -12.16 1.58 25.03
C THR A 100 -13.57 1.45 25.61
N LYS A 101 -14.58 1.04 24.83
CA LYS A 101 -15.92 0.72 25.35
C LYS A 101 -15.90 -0.47 26.29
N ARG A 102 -15.18 -1.55 25.93
CA ARG A 102 -15.06 -2.75 26.75
C ARG A 102 -14.47 -2.47 28.13
N ASN A 103 -13.45 -1.61 28.20
CA ASN A 103 -12.85 -1.19 29.47
C ASN A 103 -13.79 -0.39 30.39
N ASN A 104 -14.75 0.35 29.84
CA ASN A 104 -15.76 1.05 30.64
C ASN A 104 -16.86 0.10 31.14
N GLY A 105 -17.25 -0.90 30.35
CA GLY A 105 -18.23 -1.92 30.75
C GLY A 105 -17.72 -2.85 31.86
N GLU A 106 -16.45 -3.29 31.77
CA GLU A 106 -15.84 -4.17 32.77
C GLU A 106 -15.61 -3.47 34.13
N ARG A 107 -15.26 -2.17 34.13
CA ARG A 107 -15.20 -1.35 35.36
C ARG A 107 -16.57 -1.08 35.99
N ALA A 108 -17.60 -0.90 35.18
CA ALA A 108 -18.98 -0.72 35.66
C ALA A 108 -19.61 -2.02 36.20
N ALA A 109 -19.19 -3.19 35.70
CA ALA A 109 -19.62 -4.49 36.20
C ALA A 109 -18.97 -4.85 37.54
N SER A 110 -17.67 -4.53 37.72
CA SER A 110 -16.93 -4.82 38.96
C SER A 110 -17.34 -3.94 40.15
N SER A 111 -17.94 -2.76 39.89
CA SER A 111 -18.42 -1.82 40.91
C SER A 111 -19.84 -2.10 41.42
N LYS A 112 -20.55 -3.09 40.88
CA LYS A 112 -21.91 -3.49 41.32
C LYS A 112 -21.94 -4.75 42.19
N THR A 113 -20.79 -5.30 42.54
CA THR A 113 -20.63 -6.56 43.29
C THR A 113 -20.05 -6.40 44.71
N SER A 114 -20.02 -5.19 45.26
CA SER A 114 -19.64 -4.93 46.66
C SER A 114 -20.74 -4.26 47.45
#